data_AF-A0A414Q5Y2-F1
#
_entry.id   AF-A0A414Q5Y2-F1
#
_cell.length_a   1.000
_cell.length_b   1.000
_cell.length_c   1.000
_cell.angle_alpha   90.00
_cell.angle_beta   90.00
_cell.angle_gamma   90.00
#
_symmetry.space_group_name_H-M   'P 1'
#
loop_
_entity.id
_entity.type
_entity.pdbx_description
1 polymer ?
#
loop_
_entity_poly.entity_id
_entity_poly.type
_entity_poly.pdbx_seq_one_letter_code
_entity_poly.pdbx_strand_id
1 'polypeptide(L)'
;MKTMKSKFYSLALAAGMLSLTACSDDNTNDSNNDKGNGIENGSTLKGTITEDVTLKAGNTYKLSGEYIVEAGATLNIEEGVKIISVYDNIVDYILVKQGAKINAVGTPDKPIVMTSEKEEPGAWGGIHICGKAHTNAEGGKGSSEIGGAVYGGNDDADNSGTLQYIRLEYTGFAFDEEHEANGISFYGVGNGTIVDHCEAYKGSDDGFEFFGGSVNVSNMVVVSCSDDSFDWTEGWNGKGTDLVAYQEAKATLGYDCDCLIEADNNENDNAATPVSHPVLKNLILAGNGESKQGIRLRRGTQADIDNAKVCGKGQPLVVESALTNASLKNGTSRLTNMTVTAALKSDGDYTNDDFTAVTSNKVDATLSYASFDAIKAACDWMKGNWIK
;
A
#
# COMPACT_ATOMS: atom_id res chain seq x y z
N MET A 1 -5.31 -60.35 0.46
CA MET A 1 -6.64 -60.94 0.73
C MET A 1 -6.81 -61.17 2.22
N LYS A 2 -8.04 -60.98 2.71
CA LYS A 2 -8.60 -61.14 4.07
C LYS A 2 -8.51 -59.89 4.96
N THR A 3 -9.44 -58.93 4.84
CA THR A 3 -10.84 -58.84 5.33
C THR A 3 -10.98 -58.43 6.81
N MET A 4 -11.51 -57.22 7.00
CA MET A 4 -12.15 -56.70 8.22
C MET A 4 -13.27 -57.62 8.73
N LYS A 5 -13.51 -57.61 10.05
CA LYS A 5 -14.87 -57.62 10.64
C LYS A 5 -14.86 -56.91 12.01
N SER A 6 -15.65 -55.84 12.11
CA SER A 6 -16.07 -55.15 13.34
C SER A 6 -17.18 -55.94 14.06
N LYS A 7 -17.27 -55.83 15.40
CA LYS A 7 -18.56 -55.91 16.12
C LYS A 7 -18.54 -55.02 17.37
N PHE A 8 -19.56 -54.16 17.44
CA PHE A 8 -20.04 -53.39 18.59
C PHE A 8 -20.67 -54.31 19.65
N TYR A 9 -20.60 -53.90 20.92
CA TYR A 9 -21.68 -54.10 21.89
C TYR A 9 -21.74 -52.93 22.89
N SER A 10 -22.92 -52.36 22.96
CA SER A 10 -23.36 -51.30 23.86
C SER A 10 -23.62 -51.82 25.27
N LEU A 11 -23.41 -51.01 26.31
CA LEU A 11 -24.20 -51.12 27.53
C LEU A 11 -24.34 -49.74 28.19
N ALA A 12 -25.59 -49.30 28.31
CA ALA A 12 -26.02 -48.11 29.03
C ALA A 12 -26.29 -48.46 30.50
N LEU A 13 -26.00 -47.53 31.42
CA LEU A 13 -26.71 -47.44 32.69
C LEU A 13 -26.82 -45.96 33.09
N ALA A 14 -28.03 -45.56 33.48
CA ALA A 14 -28.42 -44.21 33.83
C ALA A 14 -28.73 -44.09 35.33
N ALA A 15 -28.74 -42.83 35.79
CA ALA A 15 -29.47 -42.24 36.92
C ALA A 15 -28.76 -42.06 38.27
N GLY A 16 -28.83 -40.82 38.78
CA GLY A 16 -28.69 -40.48 40.19
C GLY A 16 -28.14 -39.08 40.48
N MET A 17 -28.96 -38.02 40.29
CA MET A 17 -28.67 -36.66 40.75
C MET A 17 -28.67 -36.58 42.28
N LEU A 18 -27.82 -35.71 42.85
CA LEU A 18 -28.13 -34.93 44.05
C LEU A 18 -27.47 -33.54 43.92
N SER A 19 -28.32 -32.53 43.97
CA SER A 19 -28.06 -31.09 43.90
C SER A 19 -27.70 -30.52 45.27
N LEU A 20 -26.77 -29.56 45.30
CA LEU A 20 -26.76 -28.48 46.29
C LEU A 20 -26.46 -27.14 45.57
N THR A 21 -27.29 -26.17 45.93
CA THR A 21 -27.50 -24.82 45.39
C THR A 21 -26.50 -23.80 45.90
N ALA A 22 -26.18 -22.79 45.07
CA ALA A 22 -25.92 -21.42 45.52
C ALA A 22 -26.33 -20.43 44.41
N CYS A 23 -27.49 -19.79 44.59
CA CYS A 23 -27.83 -18.52 43.94
C CYS A 23 -27.38 -17.40 44.89
N SER A 24 -26.74 -16.38 44.34
CA SER A 24 -26.68 -15.04 44.94
C SER A 24 -27.27 -14.09 43.93
N ASP A 25 -28.22 -13.29 44.40
CA ASP A 25 -29.19 -12.54 43.60
C ASP A 25 -28.60 -11.48 42.67
N ASP A 26 -29.29 -11.38 41.54
CA ASP A 26 -29.19 -10.41 40.47
C ASP A 26 -29.34 -8.96 40.96
N ASN A 27 -28.50 -8.08 40.42
CA ASN A 27 -28.89 -6.70 40.17
C ASN A 27 -28.63 -6.43 38.69
N THR A 28 -29.66 -6.65 37.89
CA THR A 28 -29.67 -6.44 36.45
C THR A 28 -29.71 -4.95 36.13
N ASN A 29 -28.65 -4.46 35.49
CA ASN A 29 -28.77 -3.45 34.47
C ASN A 29 -27.86 -3.85 33.30
N ASP A 30 -28.48 -4.50 32.33
CA ASP A 30 -27.88 -4.98 31.10
C ASP A 30 -27.80 -3.85 30.08
N SER A 31 -26.59 -3.57 29.57
CA SER A 31 -26.30 -3.39 28.14
C SER A 31 -24.89 -2.82 27.93
N ASN A 32 -23.91 -3.72 27.90
CA ASN A 32 -23.05 -3.87 26.72
C ASN A 32 -22.22 -5.13 26.86
N ASN A 33 -22.69 -6.13 26.14
CA ASN A 33 -22.09 -7.43 25.94
C ASN A 33 -20.91 -7.26 24.97
N ASP A 34 -19.80 -6.68 25.42
CA ASP A 34 -18.56 -6.68 24.64
C ASP A 34 -17.88 -8.05 24.82
N LYS A 35 -18.22 -8.98 23.93
CA LYS A 35 -17.36 -10.13 23.64
C LYS A 35 -16.25 -9.72 22.66
N GLY A 36 -15.68 -8.54 22.83
CA GLY A 36 -14.70 -7.96 21.94
C GLY A 36 -13.30 -8.42 22.31
N ASN A 37 -12.57 -8.98 21.35
CA ASN A 37 -11.14 -9.25 21.45
C ASN A 37 -10.35 -7.92 21.34
N GLY A 38 -10.73 -6.94 22.16
CA GLY A 38 -10.16 -5.60 22.18
C GLY A 38 -8.84 -5.58 22.93
N ILE A 39 -7.81 -5.00 22.32
CA ILE A 39 -6.50 -4.86 22.96
C ILE A 39 -6.51 -3.61 23.86
N GLU A 40 -6.03 -3.75 25.09
CA GLU A 40 -5.95 -2.67 26.08
C GLU A 40 -5.05 -1.51 25.58
N ASN A 41 -5.44 -0.27 25.90
CA ASN A 41 -4.67 0.92 25.57
C ASN A 41 -3.23 0.85 26.13
N GLY A 42 -2.25 1.28 25.34
CA GLY A 42 -0.83 1.24 25.69
C GLY A 42 -0.16 -0.13 25.54
N SER A 43 -0.89 -1.16 25.10
CA SER A 43 -0.32 -2.49 24.87
C SER A 43 0.74 -2.47 23.77
N THR A 44 1.71 -3.38 23.89
CA THR A 44 2.69 -3.70 22.84
C THR A 44 2.14 -4.78 21.93
N LEU A 45 1.93 -4.42 20.66
CA LEU A 45 1.59 -5.31 19.55
C LEU A 45 2.85 -6.03 19.09
N LYS A 46 2.79 -7.37 19.06
CA LYS A 46 3.88 -8.24 18.61
C LYS A 46 3.40 -9.66 18.36
N GLY A 47 4.13 -10.38 17.52
CA GLY A 47 3.88 -11.79 17.20
C GLY A 47 2.69 -11.95 16.25
N THR A 48 1.95 -13.04 16.44
CA THR A 48 0.98 -13.51 15.45
C THR A 48 -0.46 -13.35 15.94
N ILE A 49 -1.35 -12.93 15.03
CA ILE A 49 -2.80 -12.84 15.20
C ILE A 49 -3.43 -14.03 14.47
N THR A 50 -4.05 -14.94 15.23
CA THR A 50 -4.74 -16.14 14.71
C THR A 50 -6.26 -16.08 14.82
N GLU A 51 -6.79 -15.05 15.46
CA GLU A 51 -8.22 -14.76 15.61
C GLU A 51 -8.43 -13.26 15.48
N ASP A 52 -9.65 -12.82 15.16
CA ASP A 52 -9.95 -11.39 14.98
C ASP A 52 -9.57 -10.59 16.23
N VAL A 53 -8.82 -9.50 16.05
CA VAL A 53 -8.46 -8.55 17.11
C VAL A 53 -8.96 -7.15 16.75
N THR A 54 -9.16 -6.31 17.77
CA THR A 54 -9.56 -4.91 17.56
C THR A 54 -8.70 -3.94 18.37
N LEU A 55 -8.08 -2.99 17.67
CA LEU A 55 -7.48 -1.79 18.25
C LEU A 55 -8.56 -0.71 18.35
N LYS A 56 -8.88 -0.29 19.57
CA LYS A 56 -10.06 0.53 19.88
C LYS A 56 -9.82 2.02 19.67
N ALA A 57 -10.85 2.73 19.24
CA ALA A 57 -10.79 4.14 18.88
C ALA A 57 -10.21 5.02 20.01
N GLY A 58 -9.35 5.97 19.64
CA GLY A 58 -8.72 6.92 20.56
C GLY A 58 -7.59 6.35 21.42
N ASN A 59 -7.24 5.07 21.26
CA ASN A 59 -6.11 4.46 21.97
C ASN A 59 -4.79 4.64 21.23
N THR A 60 -3.70 4.53 21.99
CA THR A 60 -2.34 4.48 21.48
C THR A 60 -1.73 3.11 21.80
N TYR A 61 -1.10 2.48 20.82
CA TYR A 61 -0.44 1.18 20.94
C TYR A 61 1.03 1.31 20.58
N LYS A 62 1.86 0.42 21.14
CA LYS A 62 3.26 0.27 20.72
C LYS A 62 3.37 -0.90 19.75
N LEU A 63 4.20 -0.82 18.72
CA LEU A 63 4.59 -1.95 17.89
C LEU A 63 6.04 -2.32 18.27
N SER A 64 6.33 -3.61 18.42
CA SER A 64 7.70 -4.08 18.74
C SER A 64 7.90 -5.50 18.19
N GLY A 65 8.61 -5.60 17.08
CA GLY A 65 8.71 -6.78 16.24
C GLY A 65 7.63 -6.90 15.19
N GLU A 66 7.65 -8.05 14.53
CA GLU A 66 6.63 -8.45 13.57
C GLU A 66 5.24 -8.50 14.21
N TYR A 67 4.23 -8.01 13.50
CA TYR A 67 2.82 -8.21 13.85
C TYR A 67 2.08 -8.83 12.67
N ILE A 68 1.93 -10.14 12.71
CA ILE A 68 1.53 -10.96 11.57
C ILE A 68 0.07 -11.37 11.70
N VAL A 69 -0.76 -11.05 10.71
CA VAL A 69 -2.14 -11.52 10.61
C VAL A 69 -2.18 -12.80 9.78
N GLU A 70 -2.57 -13.91 10.41
CA GLU A 70 -2.67 -15.22 9.76
C GLU A 70 -4.00 -15.40 9.03
N ALA A 71 -4.01 -16.34 8.08
CA ALA A 71 -5.19 -16.67 7.31
C ALA A 71 -6.40 -16.99 8.20
N GLY A 72 -7.54 -16.35 7.91
CA GLY A 72 -8.77 -16.48 8.69
C GLY A 72 -8.92 -15.50 9.84
N ALA A 73 -7.90 -14.71 10.16
CA ALA A 73 -7.96 -13.64 11.17
C ALA A 73 -8.05 -12.25 10.54
N THR A 74 -8.59 -11.31 11.30
CA THR A 74 -8.73 -9.90 10.93
C THR A 74 -8.12 -8.99 11.98
N LEU A 75 -7.22 -8.10 11.57
CA LEU A 75 -6.80 -6.94 12.36
C LEU A 75 -7.75 -5.78 12.11
N ASN A 76 -8.59 -5.45 13.09
CA ASN A 76 -9.47 -4.27 13.01
C ASN A 76 -8.81 -3.09 13.75
N ILE A 77 -8.76 -1.93 13.11
CA ILE A 77 -8.18 -0.71 13.66
C ILE A 77 -9.24 0.39 13.50
N GLU A 78 -9.80 0.82 14.63
CA GLU A 78 -10.84 1.84 14.67
C GLU A 78 -10.26 3.26 14.51
N GLU A 79 -11.12 4.24 14.20
CA GLU A 79 -10.70 5.62 13.95
C GLU A 79 -9.89 6.26 15.10
N GLY A 80 -8.92 7.11 14.73
CA GLY A 80 -8.10 7.85 15.69
C GLY A 80 -7.10 7.00 16.50
N VAL A 81 -6.95 5.71 16.18
CA VAL A 81 -5.88 4.88 16.77
C VAL A 81 -4.52 5.42 16.37
N LYS A 82 -3.59 5.48 17.34
CA LYS A 82 -2.18 5.72 17.08
C LYS A 82 -1.36 4.45 17.35
N ILE A 83 -0.53 4.03 16.40
CA ILE A 83 0.46 2.96 16.57
C ILE A 83 1.85 3.58 16.51
N ILE A 84 2.69 3.29 17.49
CA ILE A 84 4.04 3.85 17.60
C ILE A 84 5.04 2.70 17.61
N SER A 85 5.87 2.58 16.58
CA SER A 85 7.00 1.65 16.53
C SER A 85 8.01 2.00 17.62
N VAL A 86 8.55 0.99 18.29
CA VAL A 86 9.51 1.16 19.37
C VAL A 86 10.89 1.34 18.77
N TYR A 87 11.65 2.34 19.23
CA TYR A 87 13.01 2.51 18.76
C TYR A 87 13.97 1.60 19.54
N ASP A 88 14.14 0.37 19.04
CA ASP A 88 15.12 -0.59 19.54
C ASP A 88 15.81 -1.36 18.39
N ASN A 89 16.41 -2.52 18.68
CA ASN A 89 17.12 -3.34 17.68
C ASN A 89 16.25 -4.43 17.04
N ILE A 90 14.93 -4.40 17.29
CA ILE A 90 13.94 -5.29 16.72
C ILE A 90 13.26 -4.53 15.58
N VAL A 91 13.09 -5.20 14.44
CA VAL A 91 12.44 -4.59 13.28
C VAL A 91 10.92 -4.68 13.43
N ASP A 92 10.25 -3.55 13.29
CA ASP A 92 8.82 -3.38 13.50
C ASP A 92 8.08 -3.31 12.16
N TYR A 93 7.11 -4.20 11.92
CA TYR A 93 6.27 -4.16 10.71
C TYR A 93 4.94 -4.88 10.94
N ILE A 94 3.94 -4.56 10.12
CA ILE A 94 2.66 -5.28 10.07
C ILE A 94 2.61 -6.09 8.78
N LEU A 95 2.36 -7.40 8.89
CA LEU A 95 2.26 -8.30 7.73
C LEU A 95 0.91 -9.00 7.71
N VAL A 96 0.14 -8.81 6.64
CA VAL A 96 -1.16 -9.44 6.39
C VAL A 96 -0.98 -10.54 5.36
N LYS A 97 -1.02 -11.81 5.80
CA LYS A 97 -0.83 -12.97 4.90
C LYS A 97 -2.06 -13.24 4.04
N GLN A 98 -1.88 -14.03 2.98
CA GLN A 98 -2.99 -14.49 2.12
C GLN A 98 -4.15 -15.09 2.92
N GLY A 99 -5.36 -14.55 2.71
CA GLY A 99 -6.57 -14.98 3.41
C GLY A 99 -6.76 -14.39 4.80
N ALA A 100 -5.84 -13.55 5.28
CA ALA A 100 -6.02 -12.67 6.42
C ALA A 100 -6.61 -11.32 5.95
N LYS A 101 -7.03 -10.48 6.90
CA LYS A 101 -7.55 -9.14 6.60
C LYS A 101 -7.03 -8.06 7.54
N ILE A 102 -6.93 -6.85 7.02
CA ILE A 102 -6.78 -5.61 7.79
C ILE A 102 -7.94 -4.67 7.49
N ASN A 103 -8.67 -4.27 8.53
CA ASN A 103 -9.73 -3.27 8.45
C ASN A 103 -9.30 -2.06 9.27
N ALA A 104 -8.55 -1.14 8.65
CA ALA A 104 -8.11 0.12 9.25
C ALA A 104 -8.96 1.25 8.68
N VAL A 105 -9.93 1.73 9.45
CA VAL A 105 -10.92 2.72 8.99
C VAL A 105 -10.91 3.93 9.92
N GLY A 106 -10.10 4.92 9.54
CA GLY A 106 -10.09 6.26 10.11
C GLY A 106 -11.19 7.16 9.53
N THR A 107 -11.13 8.43 9.90
CA THR A 107 -11.95 9.50 9.32
C THR A 107 -11.08 10.71 8.98
N PRO A 108 -11.56 11.68 8.17
CA PRO A 108 -10.78 12.88 7.86
C PRO A 108 -10.26 13.61 9.10
N ASP A 109 -11.06 13.64 10.18
CA ASP A 109 -10.73 14.34 11.42
C ASP A 109 -10.00 13.46 12.45
N LYS A 110 -10.15 12.13 12.34
CA LYS A 110 -9.51 11.13 13.21
C LYS A 110 -8.85 10.04 12.37
N PRO A 111 -7.77 10.37 11.65
CA PRO A 111 -7.03 9.37 10.90
C PRO A 111 -6.43 8.33 11.86
N ILE A 112 -6.18 7.13 11.33
CA ILE A 112 -5.28 6.19 12.00
C ILE A 112 -3.85 6.64 11.69
N VAL A 113 -3.04 6.82 12.72
CA VAL A 113 -1.65 7.27 12.57
C VAL A 113 -0.71 6.16 13.00
N MET A 114 0.12 5.69 12.09
CA MET A 114 1.20 4.74 12.35
C MET A 114 2.54 5.46 12.17
N THR A 115 3.34 5.52 13.23
CA THR A 115 4.57 6.35 13.29
C THR A 115 5.61 5.65 14.17
N SER A 116 6.74 6.30 14.43
CA SER A 116 7.84 5.76 15.23
C SER A 116 8.19 6.64 16.44
N GLU A 117 8.75 6.05 17.51
CA GLU A 117 9.43 6.80 18.57
C GLU A 117 10.61 7.63 18.03
N LYS A 118 11.24 7.16 16.94
CA LYS A 118 12.28 7.87 16.20
C LYS A 118 11.72 8.40 14.89
N GLU A 119 11.39 9.69 14.86
CA GLU A 119 10.82 10.36 13.68
C GLU A 119 11.87 10.66 12.59
N GLU A 120 12.49 9.60 12.05
CA GLU A 120 13.47 9.65 10.97
C GLU A 120 13.10 8.64 9.87
N PRO A 121 13.31 8.95 8.58
CA PRO A 121 13.12 8.00 7.49
C PRO A 121 13.80 6.66 7.80
N GLY A 122 13.07 5.55 7.56
CA GLY A 122 13.57 4.20 7.78
C GLY A 122 13.44 3.68 9.21
N ALA A 123 12.60 4.31 10.05
CA ALA A 123 12.49 3.93 11.45
C ALA A 123 11.65 2.66 11.70
N TRP A 124 10.83 2.24 10.73
CA TRP A 124 10.07 0.98 10.80
C TRP A 124 9.68 0.49 9.40
N GLY A 125 9.20 -0.75 9.32
CA GLY A 125 9.00 -1.48 8.06
C GLY A 125 7.61 -1.34 7.43
N GLY A 126 6.75 -0.43 7.88
CA GLY A 126 5.46 -0.19 7.23
C GLY A 126 4.46 -1.35 7.28
N ILE A 127 3.56 -1.40 6.28
CA ILE A 127 2.51 -2.41 6.15
C ILE A 127 2.72 -3.24 4.88
N HIS A 128 2.65 -4.56 5.03
CA HIS A 128 2.80 -5.53 3.96
C HIS A 128 1.52 -6.33 3.80
N ILE A 129 0.92 -6.34 2.60
CA ILE A 129 -0.35 -7.04 2.35
C ILE A 129 -0.18 -8.04 1.21
N CYS A 130 -0.30 -9.33 1.52
CA CYS A 130 -0.20 -10.43 0.56
C CYS A 130 -1.61 -10.92 0.17
N GLY A 131 -2.03 -10.62 -1.06
CA GLY A 131 -3.29 -11.08 -1.64
C GLY A 131 -3.13 -12.26 -2.61
N LYS A 132 -4.27 -12.70 -3.17
CA LYS A 132 -4.38 -13.86 -4.07
C LYS A 132 -4.62 -13.50 -5.54
N ALA A 133 -4.58 -12.21 -5.88
CA ALA A 133 -4.70 -11.75 -7.26
C ALA A 133 -3.46 -12.15 -8.08
N HIS A 134 -3.53 -11.99 -9.39
CA HIS A 134 -2.42 -12.35 -10.28
C HIS A 134 -1.13 -11.60 -9.96
N THR A 135 -0.02 -12.18 -10.38
CA THR A 135 1.29 -11.53 -10.55
C THR A 135 1.94 -12.19 -11.76
N ASN A 136 2.85 -11.49 -12.44
CA ASN A 136 3.69 -12.07 -13.48
C ASN A 136 5.06 -12.56 -12.94
N ALA A 137 5.27 -12.55 -11.62
CA ALA A 137 6.36 -13.26 -10.96
C ALA A 137 6.42 -14.72 -11.41
N GLU A 138 7.61 -15.31 -11.36
CA GLU A 138 7.85 -16.67 -11.86
C GLU A 138 6.87 -17.67 -11.23
N GLY A 139 6.09 -18.38 -12.06
CA GLY A 139 5.10 -19.34 -11.60
C GLY A 139 3.77 -18.75 -11.09
N GLY A 140 3.56 -17.43 -11.24
CA GLY A 140 2.34 -16.73 -10.84
C GLY A 140 2.20 -16.55 -9.32
N LYS A 141 3.31 -16.66 -8.59
CA LYS A 141 3.41 -16.49 -7.14
C LYS A 141 4.77 -15.92 -6.79
N GLY A 142 4.79 -14.96 -5.87
CA GLY A 142 6.02 -14.41 -5.30
C GLY A 142 6.12 -14.66 -3.81
N SER A 143 7.23 -14.20 -3.24
CA SER A 143 7.47 -14.10 -1.80
C SER A 143 7.63 -12.63 -1.48
N SER A 144 6.90 -12.10 -0.51
CA SER A 144 7.12 -10.74 -0.05
C SER A 144 8.56 -10.61 0.45
N GLU A 145 9.18 -9.46 0.18
CA GLU A 145 10.56 -9.18 0.58
C GLU A 145 10.65 -9.19 2.10
N ILE A 146 9.63 -8.63 2.75
CA ILE A 146 9.52 -8.63 4.21
C ILE A 146 8.69 -9.81 4.69
N GLY A 147 9.28 -10.59 5.60
CA GLY A 147 8.63 -11.73 6.25
C GLY A 147 8.44 -12.98 5.38
N GLY A 148 8.80 -12.94 4.08
CA GLY A 148 8.80 -14.11 3.21
C GLY A 148 7.43 -14.75 3.00
N ALA A 149 6.36 -13.95 3.01
CA ALA A 149 5.00 -14.45 2.86
C ALA A 149 4.63 -14.63 1.39
N VAL A 150 3.99 -15.76 1.08
CA VAL A 150 3.51 -16.03 -0.27
C VAL A 150 2.43 -15.04 -0.65
N TYR A 151 2.51 -14.52 -1.88
CA TYR A 151 1.45 -13.79 -2.55
C TYR A 151 1.24 -14.31 -3.97
N GLY A 152 0.22 -13.79 -4.65
CA GLY A 152 -0.08 -14.17 -6.02
C GLY A 152 -1.06 -15.33 -6.13
N GLY A 153 -1.65 -15.48 -7.30
CA GLY A 153 -2.71 -16.44 -7.57
C GLY A 153 -3.46 -16.08 -8.84
N ASN A 154 -4.76 -16.34 -8.87
CA ASN A 154 -5.64 -16.03 -10.01
C ASN A 154 -6.98 -15.46 -9.53
N ASP A 155 -7.05 -14.94 -8.31
CA ASP A 155 -8.27 -14.41 -7.71
C ASP A 155 -8.21 -12.88 -7.64
N ASP A 156 -8.48 -12.23 -8.77
CA ASP A 156 -8.45 -10.77 -8.87
C ASP A 156 -9.54 -10.09 -8.01
N ALA A 157 -10.56 -10.84 -7.60
CA ALA A 157 -11.60 -10.37 -6.70
C ALA A 157 -11.24 -10.57 -5.22
N ASP A 158 -10.02 -11.03 -4.89
CA ASP A 158 -9.55 -11.21 -3.52
C ASP A 158 -9.70 -9.91 -2.71
N ASN A 159 -9.99 -10.07 -1.42
CA ASN A 159 -10.28 -8.97 -0.51
C ASN A 159 -9.46 -9.13 0.77
N SER A 160 -8.43 -8.30 0.88
CA SER A 160 -7.52 -8.21 2.02
C SER A 160 -7.99 -7.20 3.09
N GLY A 161 -9.17 -6.58 2.91
CA GLY A 161 -9.82 -5.71 3.87
C GLY A 161 -10.04 -4.28 3.37
N THR A 162 -9.85 -3.30 4.25
CA THR A 162 -10.09 -1.88 3.99
C THR A 162 -9.02 -1.03 4.67
N LEU A 163 -8.41 -0.14 3.91
CA LEU A 163 -7.52 0.92 4.37
C LEU A 163 -8.18 2.25 4.03
N GLN A 164 -8.59 3.01 5.06
CA GLN A 164 -9.21 4.31 4.87
C GLN A 164 -8.76 5.35 5.89
N TYR A 165 -8.35 6.54 5.42
CA TYR A 165 -7.84 7.63 6.26
C TYR A 165 -6.73 7.17 7.21
N ILE A 166 -5.68 6.58 6.62
CA ILE A 166 -4.51 6.11 7.34
C ILE A 166 -3.30 6.94 6.96
N ARG A 167 -2.43 7.19 7.93
CA ARG A 167 -1.17 7.89 7.74
C ARG A 167 -0.02 7.08 8.29
N LEU A 168 0.93 6.76 7.43
CA LEU A 168 2.16 6.07 7.76
C LEU A 168 3.29 7.09 7.70
N GLU A 169 3.99 7.24 8.81
CA GLU A 169 5.08 8.20 8.96
C GLU A 169 6.39 7.44 9.17
N TYR A 170 7.46 7.84 8.46
CA TYR A 170 8.83 7.40 8.71
C TYR A 170 9.08 5.88 8.49
N THR A 171 8.42 5.29 7.50
CA THR A 171 8.67 3.91 7.01
C THR A 171 10.00 3.85 6.24
N GLY A 172 10.35 2.70 5.63
CA GLY A 172 11.61 2.60 4.86
C GLY A 172 12.68 1.69 5.46
N PHE A 173 12.40 0.91 6.52
CA PHE A 173 13.47 0.20 7.22
C PHE A 173 14.25 -0.74 6.29
N ALA A 174 15.57 -0.56 6.21
CA ALA A 174 16.45 -1.42 5.43
C ALA A 174 16.76 -2.74 6.15
N PHE A 175 16.32 -3.87 5.58
CA PHE A 175 16.51 -5.19 6.18
C PHE A 175 17.87 -5.78 5.81
N ASP A 176 18.31 -5.57 4.58
CA ASP A 176 19.65 -5.88 4.10
C ASP A 176 20.07 -4.91 2.96
N GLU A 177 21.15 -5.22 2.24
CA GLU A 177 21.67 -4.33 1.17
C GLU A 177 20.77 -4.30 -0.09
N GLU A 178 19.85 -5.25 -0.22
CA GLU A 178 19.00 -5.44 -1.41
C GLU A 178 17.51 -5.26 -1.10
N HIS A 179 17.08 -5.38 0.16
CA HIS A 179 15.68 -5.27 0.56
C HIS A 179 15.47 -4.17 1.60
N GLU A 180 14.69 -3.15 1.20
CA GLU A 180 14.18 -2.09 2.04
C GLU A 180 12.63 -2.21 2.09
N ALA A 181 11.96 -1.49 2.99
CA ALA A 181 10.53 -1.65 3.21
C ALA A 181 9.74 -0.37 2.97
N ASN A 182 8.65 -0.47 2.22
CA ASN A 182 7.91 0.70 1.76
C ASN A 182 6.96 1.27 2.83
N GLY A 183 6.22 2.33 2.49
CA GLY A 183 5.05 2.75 3.25
C GLY A 183 4.02 1.64 3.33
N ILE A 184 3.37 1.34 2.20
CA ILE A 184 2.51 0.15 2.05
C ILE A 184 2.93 -0.62 0.81
N SER A 185 3.26 -1.89 0.99
CA SER A 185 3.56 -2.82 -0.09
C SER A 185 2.34 -3.71 -0.39
N PHE A 186 1.84 -3.62 -1.62
CA PHE A 186 0.69 -4.36 -2.12
C PHE A 186 1.15 -5.55 -2.96
N TYR A 187 1.29 -6.71 -2.32
CA TYR A 187 1.72 -7.93 -2.98
C TYR A 187 0.53 -8.74 -3.49
N GLY A 188 0.25 -8.71 -4.79
CA GLY A 188 -0.82 -9.48 -5.43
C GLY A 188 -2.21 -9.19 -4.84
N VAL A 189 -2.48 -7.94 -4.45
CA VAL A 189 -3.73 -7.55 -3.79
C VAL A 189 -4.88 -7.42 -4.81
N GLY A 190 -6.03 -8.01 -4.48
CA GLY A 190 -7.20 -8.01 -5.35
C GLY A 190 -8.07 -6.75 -5.27
N ASN A 191 -8.86 -6.52 -6.30
CA ASN A 191 -9.79 -5.38 -6.43
C ASN A 191 -11.01 -5.45 -5.50
N GLY A 192 -11.16 -6.53 -4.73
CA GLY A 192 -12.12 -6.60 -3.64
C GLY A 192 -11.68 -5.84 -2.38
N THR A 193 -10.40 -5.44 -2.32
CA THR A 193 -9.82 -4.62 -1.25
C THR A 193 -10.09 -3.14 -1.49
N ILE A 194 -10.45 -2.40 -0.44
CA ILE A 194 -10.65 -0.95 -0.49
C ILE A 194 -9.39 -0.25 0.01
N VAL A 195 -8.81 0.62 -0.81
CA VAL A 195 -7.65 1.45 -0.46
C VAL A 195 -7.96 2.88 -0.85
N ASP A 196 -8.17 3.73 0.15
CA ASP A 196 -8.69 5.08 -0.07
C ASP A 196 -8.17 6.05 1.00
N HIS A 197 -7.70 7.25 0.65
CA HIS A 197 -7.17 8.21 1.65
C HIS A 197 -6.02 7.62 2.49
N CYS A 198 -4.93 7.23 1.84
CA CYS A 198 -3.71 6.78 2.51
C CYS A 198 -2.57 7.78 2.28
N GLU A 199 -1.85 8.12 3.34
CA GLU A 199 -0.63 8.93 3.26
C GLU A 199 0.61 8.14 3.66
N ALA A 200 1.67 8.23 2.85
CA ALA A 200 3.03 7.89 3.23
C ALA A 200 3.85 9.19 3.41
N TYR A 201 4.44 9.39 4.59
CA TYR A 201 5.11 10.62 4.97
C TYR A 201 6.56 10.34 5.41
N LYS A 202 7.53 10.89 4.68
CA LYS A 202 8.97 10.88 5.00
C LYS A 202 9.54 9.49 5.26
N GLY A 203 9.22 8.52 4.40
CA GLY A 203 9.88 7.21 4.40
C GLY A 203 11.28 7.25 3.77
N SER A 204 12.14 6.27 4.05
CA SER A 204 13.45 6.17 3.36
C SER A 204 13.40 5.40 2.03
N ASP A 205 12.31 4.70 1.78
CA ASP A 205 12.05 3.89 0.60
C ASP A 205 10.70 4.32 -0.01
N ASP A 206 10.10 3.51 -0.88
CA ASP A 206 8.91 3.89 -1.62
C ASP A 206 7.72 4.27 -0.74
N GLY A 207 6.94 5.23 -1.21
CA GLY A 207 5.68 5.60 -0.53
C GLY A 207 4.67 4.45 -0.58
N PHE A 208 4.35 4.01 -1.79
CA PHE A 208 3.46 2.88 -2.05
C PHE A 208 4.00 2.06 -3.22
N GLU A 209 4.09 0.75 -3.05
CA GLU A 209 4.59 -0.14 -4.09
C GLU A 209 3.61 -1.27 -4.39
N PHE A 210 3.42 -1.56 -5.68
CA PHE A 210 2.52 -2.61 -6.16
C PHE A 210 3.30 -3.73 -6.84
N PHE A 211 3.27 -4.93 -6.24
CA PHE A 211 3.82 -6.15 -6.83
C PHE A 211 2.68 -6.98 -7.40
N GLY A 212 2.34 -6.74 -8.67
CA GLY A 212 1.20 -7.39 -9.31
C GLY A 212 -0.15 -6.99 -8.71
N GLY A 213 -1.17 -7.80 -8.99
CA GLY A 213 -2.52 -7.64 -8.47
C GLY A 213 -3.41 -6.69 -9.27
N SER A 214 -4.63 -6.52 -8.77
CA SER A 214 -5.67 -5.70 -9.43
C SER A 214 -6.27 -4.62 -8.51
N VAL A 215 -5.70 -4.43 -7.32
CA VAL A 215 -6.21 -3.48 -6.33
C VAL A 215 -6.40 -2.09 -6.95
N ASN A 216 -7.55 -1.47 -6.67
CA ASN A 216 -7.80 -0.09 -7.03
C ASN A 216 -7.49 0.81 -5.83
N VAL A 217 -6.92 1.98 -6.10
CA VAL A 217 -6.57 2.97 -5.09
C VAL A 217 -7.19 4.33 -5.41
N SER A 218 -7.57 5.08 -4.39
CA SER A 218 -8.02 6.47 -4.54
C SER A 218 -7.50 7.38 -3.44
N ASN A 219 -7.31 8.67 -3.76
CA ASN A 219 -6.93 9.69 -2.79
C ASN A 219 -5.61 9.33 -2.06
N MET A 220 -4.57 9.02 -2.83
CA MET A 220 -3.28 8.57 -2.31
C MET A 220 -2.29 9.73 -2.25
N VAL A 221 -1.57 9.87 -1.15
CA VAL A 221 -0.66 11.00 -0.91
C VAL A 221 0.70 10.49 -0.46
N VAL A 222 1.76 10.96 -1.11
CA VAL A 222 3.14 10.65 -0.73
C VAL A 222 3.90 11.95 -0.55
N VAL A 223 4.50 12.12 0.63
CA VAL A 223 5.21 13.33 1.01
C VAL A 223 6.63 12.99 1.39
N SER A 224 7.56 13.33 0.49
CA SER A 224 9.01 13.32 0.76
C SER A 224 9.57 11.98 1.23
N CYS A 225 9.07 10.87 0.68
CA CYS A 225 9.83 9.61 0.70
C CYS A 225 11.12 9.79 -0.12
N SER A 226 12.24 9.21 0.31
CA SER A 226 13.52 9.42 -0.38
C SER A 226 13.74 8.57 -1.61
N ASP A 227 13.02 7.47 -1.78
CA ASP A 227 13.02 6.74 -3.05
C ASP A 227 11.83 7.16 -3.93
N ASP A 228 11.14 6.21 -4.56
CA ASP A 228 10.04 6.49 -5.47
C ASP A 228 8.76 6.81 -4.71
N SER A 229 7.97 7.77 -5.20
CA SER A 229 6.72 8.08 -4.49
C SER A 229 5.69 6.97 -4.68
N PHE A 230 5.51 6.53 -5.93
CA PHE A 230 4.73 5.35 -6.28
C PHE A 230 5.60 4.47 -7.17
N ASP A 231 5.67 3.18 -6.85
CA ASP A 231 6.29 2.17 -7.71
C ASP A 231 5.27 1.08 -8.07
N TRP A 232 5.36 0.55 -9.28
CA TRP A 232 4.77 -0.75 -9.54
C TRP A 232 5.65 -1.64 -10.40
N THR A 233 5.48 -2.93 -10.16
CA THR A 233 6.07 -4.00 -10.94
C THR A 233 5.11 -5.20 -11.01
N GLU A 234 5.62 -6.28 -11.57
CA GLU A 234 5.02 -7.61 -11.54
C GLU A 234 3.59 -7.77 -12.06
N GLY A 235 3.16 -6.92 -12.98
CA GLY A 235 1.89 -7.11 -13.67
C GLY A 235 0.70 -6.38 -13.05
N TRP A 236 0.90 -5.36 -12.22
CA TRP A 236 -0.22 -4.64 -11.60
C TRP A 236 -1.15 -4.01 -12.65
N ASN A 237 -2.45 -4.33 -12.59
CA ASN A 237 -3.46 -3.86 -13.54
C ASN A 237 -4.66 -3.16 -12.88
N GLY A 238 -4.42 -2.59 -11.71
CA GLY A 238 -5.41 -1.81 -10.97
C GLY A 238 -5.73 -0.45 -11.59
N LYS A 239 -6.57 0.31 -10.88
CA LYS A 239 -6.91 1.69 -11.22
C LYS A 239 -6.50 2.61 -10.08
N GLY A 240 -5.99 3.78 -10.43
CA GLY A 240 -5.69 4.85 -9.49
C GLY A 240 -6.47 6.11 -9.84
N THR A 241 -7.07 6.77 -8.86
CA THR A 241 -7.61 8.14 -9.04
C THR A 241 -7.17 9.05 -7.92
N ASP A 242 -6.84 10.29 -8.25
CA ASP A 242 -6.50 11.32 -7.28
C ASP A 242 -5.22 10.96 -6.50
N LEU A 243 -4.09 10.95 -7.20
CA LEU A 243 -2.77 10.65 -6.65
C LEU A 243 -1.92 11.92 -6.54
N VAL A 244 -1.32 12.14 -5.37
CA VAL A 244 -0.44 13.27 -5.10
C VAL A 244 0.91 12.77 -4.62
N ALA A 245 1.97 13.21 -5.28
CA ALA A 245 3.34 13.08 -4.79
C ALA A 245 3.95 14.48 -4.63
N TYR A 246 4.50 14.77 -3.46
CA TYR A 246 5.22 15.98 -3.19
C TYR A 246 6.55 15.67 -2.50
N GLN A 247 7.65 16.01 -3.15
CA GLN A 247 8.99 15.90 -2.58
C GLN A 247 9.47 17.31 -2.24
N GLU A 248 9.67 17.57 -0.95
CA GLU A 248 10.19 18.84 -0.48
C GLU A 248 11.61 19.09 -1.02
N ALA A 249 12.00 20.36 -1.17
CA ALA A 249 13.30 20.70 -1.75
C ALA A 249 14.46 20.02 -1.00
N LYS A 250 15.47 19.54 -1.74
CA LYS A 250 16.69 18.92 -1.19
C LYS A 250 17.33 19.75 -0.08
N ALA A 251 17.34 21.07 -0.27
CA ALA A 251 17.90 22.01 0.72
C ALA A 251 17.21 21.94 2.10
N THR A 252 15.94 21.51 2.14
CA THR A 252 15.19 21.29 3.38
C THR A 252 15.31 19.85 3.88
N LEU A 253 15.20 18.86 3.00
CA LEU A 253 15.23 17.44 3.37
C LEU A 253 16.62 16.93 3.75
N GLY A 254 17.67 17.46 3.11
CA GLY A 254 19.05 16.97 3.25
C GLY A 254 19.39 15.78 2.34
N TYR A 255 18.43 15.28 1.55
CA TYR A 255 18.61 14.16 0.62
C TYR A 255 17.88 14.39 -0.71
N ASP A 256 18.26 13.61 -1.71
CA ASP A 256 17.59 13.56 -3.00
C ASP A 256 16.49 12.51 -2.95
N CYS A 257 15.27 12.88 -3.37
CA CYS A 257 14.22 11.90 -3.63
C CYS A 257 14.36 11.33 -5.05
N ASP A 258 14.05 10.05 -5.25
CA ASP A 258 13.99 9.43 -6.58
C ASP A 258 12.74 9.82 -7.39
N CYS A 259 12.14 8.92 -8.15
CA CYS A 259 11.04 9.23 -9.05
C CYS A 259 9.79 9.65 -8.27
N LEU A 260 8.89 10.35 -8.97
CA LEU A 260 7.52 10.50 -8.47
C LEU A 260 6.72 9.24 -8.82
N ILE A 261 7.00 8.64 -9.97
CA ILE A 261 6.52 7.32 -10.37
C ILE A 261 7.67 6.55 -11.03
N GLU A 262 8.01 5.39 -10.51
CA GLU A 262 8.74 4.34 -11.22
C GLU A 262 7.77 3.20 -11.60
N ALA A 263 7.96 2.60 -12.77
CA ALA A 263 6.93 1.78 -13.40
C ALA A 263 7.52 0.69 -14.30
N ASP A 264 7.37 -0.55 -13.85
CA ASP A 264 7.86 -1.76 -14.49
C ASP A 264 6.74 -2.70 -14.89
N ASN A 265 7.05 -3.61 -15.82
CA ASN A 265 6.27 -4.83 -15.99
C ASN A 265 6.89 -5.98 -15.20
N ASN A 266 8.13 -6.33 -15.54
CA ASN A 266 8.93 -7.34 -14.87
C ASN A 266 10.38 -7.14 -15.29
N GLU A 267 11.30 -7.11 -14.33
CA GLU A 267 12.72 -6.84 -14.59
C GLU A 267 13.41 -7.90 -15.45
N ASN A 268 13.01 -9.17 -15.28
CA ASN A 268 13.67 -10.31 -15.91
C ASN A 268 13.02 -10.70 -17.25
N ASP A 269 11.74 -10.38 -17.43
CA ASP A 269 11.00 -10.61 -18.67
C ASP A 269 10.02 -9.46 -18.95
N ASN A 270 10.47 -8.43 -19.67
CA ASN A 270 9.63 -7.28 -20.03
C ASN A 270 8.32 -7.66 -20.74
N ALA A 271 8.20 -8.86 -21.33
CA ALA A 271 6.99 -9.36 -22.00
C ALA A 271 6.11 -10.24 -21.10
N ALA A 272 6.47 -10.43 -19.82
CA ALA A 272 5.77 -11.27 -18.88
C ALA A 272 4.29 -10.89 -18.80
N THR A 273 3.44 -11.91 -18.66
CA THR A 273 1.99 -11.74 -18.58
C THR A 273 1.45 -12.23 -17.24
N PRO A 274 0.43 -11.57 -16.66
CA PRO A 274 -0.20 -10.34 -17.18
C PRO A 274 0.75 -9.13 -17.15
N VAL A 275 0.55 -8.20 -18.09
CA VAL A 275 1.41 -7.02 -18.22
C VAL A 275 0.93 -5.94 -17.25
N SER A 276 1.83 -5.26 -16.55
CA SER A 276 1.51 -4.09 -15.74
C SER A 276 0.84 -3.07 -16.65
N HIS A 277 -0.41 -2.76 -16.36
CA HIS A 277 -1.21 -1.85 -17.19
C HIS A 277 -2.22 -1.09 -16.32
N PRO A 278 -1.77 -0.29 -15.35
CA PRO A 278 -2.68 0.49 -14.55
C PRO A 278 -3.38 1.58 -15.37
N VAL A 279 -4.58 1.95 -14.92
CA VAL A 279 -5.32 3.12 -15.41
C VAL A 279 -5.35 4.18 -14.32
N LEU A 280 -4.59 5.26 -14.51
CA LEU A 280 -4.39 6.33 -13.55
C LEU A 280 -5.09 7.62 -14.01
N LYS A 281 -5.75 8.31 -13.07
CA LYS A 281 -6.47 9.56 -13.35
C LYS A 281 -6.28 10.61 -12.26
N ASN A 282 -6.17 11.88 -12.65
CA ASN A 282 -6.01 13.02 -11.74
C ASN A 282 -4.74 12.92 -10.89
N LEU A 283 -3.59 13.27 -11.46
CA LEU A 283 -2.30 13.21 -10.76
C LEU A 283 -1.71 14.61 -10.59
N ILE A 284 -1.17 14.87 -9.39
CA ILE A 284 -0.30 16.02 -9.14
C ILE A 284 1.02 15.49 -8.58
N LEU A 285 2.07 15.59 -9.38
CA LEU A 285 3.40 15.08 -9.07
C LEU A 285 4.39 16.26 -9.06
N ALA A 286 4.90 16.60 -7.90
CA ALA A 286 5.80 17.74 -7.68
C ALA A 286 7.10 17.28 -6.99
N GLY A 287 8.19 17.24 -7.75
CA GLY A 287 9.50 16.82 -7.25
C GLY A 287 10.31 17.93 -6.58
N ASN A 288 11.45 17.53 -6.03
CA ASN A 288 12.37 18.36 -5.24
C ASN A 288 13.34 19.26 -6.05
N GLY A 289 13.19 19.32 -7.38
CA GLY A 289 13.99 20.16 -8.29
C GLY A 289 15.22 19.48 -8.90
N GLU A 290 15.47 18.21 -8.59
CA GLU A 290 16.68 17.49 -8.97
C GLU A 290 16.60 16.82 -10.36
N SER A 291 17.72 16.32 -10.87
CA SER A 291 17.86 15.82 -12.25
C SER A 291 17.21 14.47 -12.56
N LYS A 292 16.65 13.82 -11.53
CA LYS A 292 15.97 12.53 -11.62
C LYS A 292 14.61 12.65 -12.34
N GLN A 293 13.88 11.53 -12.43
CA GLN A 293 12.68 11.37 -13.23
C GLN A 293 11.44 11.82 -12.47
N GLY A 294 10.45 12.34 -13.20
CA GLY A 294 9.09 12.55 -12.71
C GLY A 294 8.34 11.24 -12.79
N ILE A 295 7.86 10.91 -13.98
CA ILE A 295 7.32 9.59 -14.30
C ILE A 295 8.35 8.84 -15.15
N ARG A 296 8.70 7.62 -14.75
CA ARG A 296 9.62 6.73 -15.46
C ARG A 296 8.90 5.44 -15.85
N LEU A 297 8.49 5.31 -17.11
CA LEU A 297 7.87 4.10 -17.64
C LEU A 297 8.94 3.23 -18.29
N ARG A 298 9.17 2.01 -17.79
CA ARG A 298 10.25 1.15 -18.29
C ARG A 298 9.87 -0.33 -18.29
N ARG A 299 10.82 -1.17 -18.72
CA ARG A 299 10.78 -2.65 -18.64
C ARG A 299 9.47 -3.29 -19.12
N GLY A 300 8.93 -2.81 -20.24
CA GLY A 300 7.72 -3.35 -20.86
C GLY A 300 6.39 -2.99 -20.20
N THR A 301 6.41 -2.12 -19.18
CA THR A 301 5.19 -1.60 -18.55
C THR A 301 4.28 -0.94 -19.60
N GLN A 302 2.98 -1.08 -19.40
CA GLN A 302 1.93 -0.35 -20.10
C GLN A 302 1.25 0.58 -19.10
N ALA A 303 0.68 1.69 -19.55
CA ALA A 303 -0.12 2.55 -18.67
C ALA A 303 -1.12 3.38 -19.47
N ASP A 304 -2.28 3.62 -18.87
CA ASP A 304 -3.18 4.70 -19.27
C ASP A 304 -3.13 5.79 -18.20
N ILE A 305 -2.62 6.97 -18.53
CA ILE A 305 -2.52 8.11 -17.60
C ILE A 305 -3.32 9.28 -18.17
N ASP A 306 -4.33 9.71 -17.41
CA ASP A 306 -5.20 10.83 -17.75
C ASP A 306 -5.12 11.96 -16.70
N ASN A 307 -5.01 13.20 -17.15
CA ASN A 307 -5.05 14.40 -16.30
C ASN A 307 -3.94 14.41 -15.23
N ALA A 308 -2.68 14.38 -15.68
CA ALA A 308 -1.50 14.46 -14.81
C ALA A 308 -0.74 15.78 -14.97
N LYS A 309 -0.30 16.36 -13.86
CA LYS A 309 0.60 17.52 -13.81
C LYS A 309 1.92 17.10 -13.18
N VAL A 310 3.02 17.20 -13.93
CA VAL A 310 4.34 16.77 -13.47
C VAL A 310 5.34 17.91 -13.54
N CYS A 311 5.86 18.31 -12.39
CA CYS A 311 6.85 19.38 -12.24
C CYS A 311 7.92 19.03 -11.20
N GLY A 312 8.94 19.87 -11.07
CA GLY A 312 9.96 19.73 -10.02
C GLY A 312 10.93 18.56 -10.24
N LYS A 313 11.06 18.06 -11.48
CA LYS A 313 12.07 17.07 -11.88
C LYS A 313 12.72 17.49 -13.18
N GLY A 314 14.03 17.22 -13.31
CA GLY A 314 14.79 17.52 -14.51
C GLY A 314 14.36 16.69 -15.72
N GLN A 315 13.68 15.57 -15.49
CA GLN A 315 13.12 14.70 -16.53
C GLN A 315 11.67 14.33 -16.17
N PRO A 316 10.69 15.21 -16.42
CA PRO A 316 9.34 15.03 -15.88
C PRO A 316 8.61 13.80 -16.44
N LEU A 317 9.00 13.32 -17.63
CA LEU A 317 8.49 12.08 -18.21
C LEU A 317 9.59 11.39 -19.01
N VAL A 318 9.86 10.14 -18.66
CA VAL A 318 10.85 9.28 -19.31
C VAL A 318 10.21 7.96 -19.70
N VAL A 319 10.47 7.53 -20.94
CA VAL A 319 10.00 6.25 -21.49
C VAL A 319 11.22 5.42 -21.89
N GLU A 320 11.33 4.23 -21.34
CA GLU A 320 12.47 3.34 -21.55
C GLU A 320 12.00 1.96 -22.01
N SER A 321 12.88 1.20 -22.66
CA SER A 321 12.63 -0.14 -23.19
C SER A 321 11.75 -0.21 -24.44
N ALA A 322 12.07 -1.17 -25.32
CA ALA A 322 11.41 -1.34 -26.61
C ALA A 322 9.90 -1.62 -26.49
N LEU A 323 9.48 -2.42 -25.49
CA LEU A 323 8.07 -2.81 -25.34
C LEU A 323 7.19 -1.68 -24.81
N THR A 324 7.68 -0.89 -23.85
CA THR A 324 6.98 0.31 -23.35
C THR A 324 6.88 1.38 -24.43
N ASN A 325 7.95 1.59 -25.21
CA ASN A 325 7.89 2.50 -26.37
C ASN A 325 6.85 2.02 -27.40
N ALA A 326 6.84 0.72 -27.72
CA ALA A 326 5.92 0.15 -28.70
C ALA A 326 4.46 0.26 -28.25
N SER A 327 4.15 0.06 -26.97
CA SER A 327 2.79 0.15 -26.43
C SER A 327 2.21 1.57 -26.56
N LEU A 328 3.03 2.60 -26.37
CA LEU A 328 2.63 3.99 -26.58
C LEU A 328 2.48 4.31 -28.08
N LYS A 329 3.41 3.85 -28.93
CA LYS A 329 3.35 4.11 -30.39
C LYS A 329 2.17 3.45 -31.08
N ASN A 330 1.78 2.26 -30.64
CA ASN A 330 0.66 1.53 -31.22
C ASN A 330 -0.70 1.86 -30.57
N GLY A 331 -0.71 2.68 -29.50
CA GLY A 331 -1.91 3.12 -28.79
C GLY A 331 -2.46 2.12 -27.76
N THR A 332 -1.72 1.06 -27.44
CA THR A 332 -2.05 0.16 -26.33
C THR A 332 -2.04 0.93 -25.01
N SER A 333 -0.99 1.73 -24.79
CA SER A 333 -0.86 2.67 -23.68
C SER A 333 -1.25 4.07 -24.13
N ARG A 334 -1.82 4.88 -23.23
CA ARG A 334 -2.30 6.24 -23.55
C ARG A 334 -1.87 7.24 -22.49
N LEU A 335 -1.33 8.36 -22.97
CA LEU A 335 -1.02 9.53 -22.15
C LEU A 335 -1.89 10.69 -22.64
N THR A 336 -2.84 11.14 -21.82
CA THR A 336 -3.81 12.18 -22.20
C THR A 336 -3.98 13.24 -21.11
N ASN A 337 -4.30 14.47 -21.54
CA ASN A 337 -4.50 15.61 -20.63
C ASN A 337 -3.32 15.86 -19.67
N MET A 338 -2.10 15.52 -20.10
CA MET A 338 -0.90 15.67 -19.27
C MET A 338 -0.24 17.04 -19.48
N THR A 339 0.27 17.65 -18.40
CA THR A 339 1.15 18.82 -18.46
C THR A 339 2.47 18.48 -17.79
N VAL A 340 3.58 18.57 -18.53
CA VAL A 340 4.94 18.31 -18.05
C VAL A 340 5.82 19.56 -18.20
N THR A 341 6.80 19.75 -17.31
CA THR A 341 7.63 20.98 -17.31
C THR A 341 8.73 21.04 -18.37
N ALA A 342 9.03 19.93 -19.03
CA ALA A 342 10.08 19.81 -20.04
C ALA A 342 9.73 18.70 -21.03
N ALA A 343 10.44 18.68 -22.16
CA ALA A 343 10.22 17.66 -23.18
C ALA A 343 10.41 16.24 -22.63
N LEU A 344 9.54 15.33 -23.05
CA LEU A 344 9.67 13.89 -22.77
C LEU A 344 11.03 13.38 -23.26
N LYS A 345 11.66 12.50 -22.48
CA LYS A 345 12.85 11.75 -22.90
C LYS A 345 12.50 10.30 -23.17
N SER A 346 13.12 9.72 -24.19
CA SER A 346 12.95 8.31 -24.50
C SER A 346 14.24 7.69 -25.06
N ASP A 347 14.43 6.39 -24.82
CA ASP A 347 15.46 5.55 -25.45
C ASP A 347 14.98 4.87 -26.75
N GLY A 348 13.73 5.10 -27.16
CA GLY A 348 13.09 4.45 -28.31
C GLY A 348 12.27 5.39 -29.18
N ASP A 349 11.30 4.83 -29.92
CA ASP A 349 10.58 5.52 -30.99
C ASP A 349 9.37 6.36 -30.54
N TYR A 350 9.00 6.32 -29.24
CA TYR A 350 8.00 7.24 -28.68
C TYR A 350 8.66 8.53 -28.24
N THR A 351 8.47 9.58 -29.04
CA THR A 351 9.17 10.86 -28.90
C THR A 351 8.31 11.93 -28.23
N ASN A 352 8.93 13.06 -27.85
CA ASN A 352 8.18 14.23 -27.41
C ASN A 352 7.20 14.75 -28.48
N ASP A 353 7.51 14.59 -29.77
CA ASP A 353 6.60 14.99 -30.86
C ASP A 353 5.35 14.10 -30.87
N ASP A 354 5.49 12.79 -30.61
CA ASP A 354 4.35 11.88 -30.44
C ASP A 354 3.49 12.26 -29.23
N PHE A 355 4.13 12.57 -28.10
CA PHE A 355 3.45 13.01 -26.88
C PHE A 355 2.65 14.31 -27.10
N THR A 356 3.24 15.30 -27.77
CA THR A 356 2.61 16.60 -28.03
C THR A 356 1.65 16.61 -29.23
N ALA A 357 1.71 15.59 -30.10
CA ALA A 357 0.69 15.38 -31.14
C ALA A 357 -0.69 15.03 -30.55
N VAL A 358 -0.74 14.47 -29.34
CA VAL A 358 -1.97 14.35 -28.55
C VAL A 358 -2.35 15.74 -28.04
N THR A 359 -3.32 16.39 -28.70
CA THR A 359 -3.67 17.81 -28.48
C THR A 359 -4.04 18.21 -27.03
N SER A 360 -4.38 17.25 -26.18
CA SER A 360 -4.64 17.50 -24.76
C SER A 360 -3.37 17.56 -23.90
N ASN A 361 -2.23 17.09 -24.41
CA ASN A 361 -0.96 17.11 -23.72
C ASN A 361 -0.20 18.42 -23.96
N LYS A 362 0.59 18.83 -22.97
CA LYS A 362 1.33 20.10 -22.98
C LYS A 362 2.71 19.95 -22.36
N VAL A 363 3.68 20.65 -22.95
CA VAL A 363 4.96 20.97 -22.31
C VAL A 363 4.88 22.43 -21.86
N ASP A 364 4.86 22.67 -20.55
CA ASP A 364 4.73 24.00 -19.95
C ASP A 364 5.73 24.15 -18.79
N ALA A 365 6.85 24.82 -19.07
CA ALA A 365 7.91 25.07 -18.10
C ALA A 365 7.49 26.00 -16.93
N THR A 366 6.31 26.63 -17.00
CA THR A 366 5.79 27.48 -15.92
C THR A 366 4.98 26.70 -14.88
N LEU A 367 4.61 25.45 -15.17
CA LEU A 367 3.93 24.58 -14.21
C LEU A 367 4.80 24.41 -12.95
N SER A 368 4.24 24.83 -11.82
CA SER A 368 4.89 24.69 -10.51
C SER A 368 3.84 24.73 -9.41
N TYR A 369 4.19 24.16 -8.26
CA TYR A 369 3.47 24.33 -7.00
C TYR A 369 4.40 25.00 -5.99
N ALA A 370 3.93 26.07 -5.36
CA ALA A 370 4.75 26.85 -4.44
C ALA A 370 5.06 26.12 -3.12
N SER A 371 4.18 25.19 -2.72
CA SER A 371 4.30 24.39 -1.50
C SER A 371 3.32 23.21 -1.55
N PHE A 372 3.47 22.27 -0.61
CA PHE A 372 2.49 21.21 -0.39
C PHE A 372 1.10 21.77 -0.03
N ASP A 373 1.03 22.84 0.77
CA ASP A 373 -0.23 23.52 1.09
C ASP A 373 -0.94 24.08 -0.16
N ALA A 374 -0.19 24.52 -1.17
CA ALA A 374 -0.77 24.95 -2.43
C ALA A 374 -1.41 23.79 -3.20
N ILE A 375 -0.83 22.58 -3.11
CA ILE A 375 -1.44 21.35 -3.65
C ILE A 375 -2.69 20.97 -2.85
N LYS A 376 -2.61 20.95 -1.50
CA LYS A 376 -3.76 20.70 -0.62
C LYS A 376 -4.92 21.64 -0.94
N ALA A 377 -4.65 22.92 -1.16
CA ALA A 377 -5.66 23.91 -1.53
C ALA A 377 -6.30 23.68 -2.92
N ALA A 378 -5.62 22.97 -3.82
CA ALA A 378 -6.13 22.62 -5.15
C ALA A 378 -6.93 21.31 -5.15
N CYS A 379 -6.87 20.51 -4.08
CA CYS A 379 -7.49 19.19 -3.98
C CYS A 379 -8.53 19.15 -2.85
N ASP A 380 -9.81 19.29 -3.19
CA ASP A 380 -10.89 19.32 -2.19
C ASP A 380 -10.98 18.07 -1.30
N TRP A 381 -10.52 16.92 -1.79
CA TRP A 381 -10.48 15.63 -1.08
C TRP A 381 -9.32 15.54 -0.07
N MET A 382 -8.32 16.42 -0.15
CA MET A 382 -7.22 16.49 0.82
C MET A 382 -7.58 17.26 2.11
N LYS A 383 -8.86 17.63 2.29
CA LYS A 383 -9.34 18.31 3.50
C LYS A 383 -9.39 17.36 4.69
N GLY A 384 -9.22 17.92 5.89
CA GLY A 384 -9.17 17.18 7.16
C GLY A 384 -7.75 17.15 7.73
N ASN A 385 -7.57 16.36 8.78
CA ASN A 385 -6.31 16.19 9.52
C ASN A 385 -5.59 14.88 9.17
N TRP A 386 -6.08 14.16 8.15
CA TRP A 386 -5.54 12.86 7.75
C TRP A 386 -4.22 12.95 7.00
N ILE A 387 -3.91 14.09 6.40
CA ILE A 387 -2.62 14.43 5.78
C ILE A 387 -1.79 15.28 6.75
N LYS A 388 -0.50 14.99 6.90
CA LYS A 388 0.43 15.73 7.80
C LYS A 388 0.68 17.18 7.38
#